data_AF-A0A341EP55-F1
#
_entry.id   AF-A0A341EP55-F1
#
_cell.length_a   1.000
_cell.length_b   1.000
_cell.length_c   1.000
_cell.angle_alpha   90.00
_cell.angle_beta   90.00
_cell.angle_gamma   90.00
#
_symmetry.space_group_name_H-M   'P 1'
#
loop_
_entity.id
_entity.type
_entity.pdbx_description
1 polymer ?
#
loop_
_entity_poly.entity_id
_entity_poly.type
_entity_poly.pdbx_seq_one_letter_code
_entity_poly.pdbx_strand_id
1 'polypeptide(L)'
;MNNRDLWAQKIRTAITAADAGPSETDLAGAPILTYWRPHVSRHGAPILWGIASGHPRLKGGWITTSQLVAIDVDRAWARTASRWYVLAQPFSAYEVKIAKGLGMEEAPSGFVQVDLPGYRPLDDLSLLDELLGAWRERMVFNDSGEG
;
A
#
# COMPACT_ATOMS: atom_id res chain seq x y z
N MET A 1 12.09 9.02 -25.05
CA MET A 1 11.49 8.16 -24.02
C MET A 1 10.15 8.76 -23.63
N ASN A 2 9.05 8.03 -23.79
CA ASN A 2 7.72 8.57 -23.50
C ASN A 2 7.34 8.36 -22.01
N ASN A 3 6.24 8.95 -21.55
CA ASN A 3 5.81 8.86 -20.15
C ASN A 3 5.49 7.42 -19.70
N ARG A 4 5.12 6.53 -20.62
CA ARG A 4 4.81 5.12 -20.34
C ARG A 4 6.09 4.34 -20.05
N ASP A 5 7.15 4.59 -20.81
CA ASP A 5 8.45 3.93 -20.62
C ASP A 5 9.06 4.32 -19.27
N LEU A 6 8.98 5.62 -18.92
CA LEU A 6 9.42 6.13 -17.63
C LEU A 6 8.66 5.51 -16.46
N TRP A 7 7.34 5.34 -16.62
CA TRP A 7 6.51 4.69 -15.61
C TRP A 7 6.86 3.20 -15.45
N ALA A 8 6.98 2.47 -16.55
CA ALA A 8 7.38 1.07 -16.54
C ALA A 8 8.74 0.87 -15.86
N GLN A 9 9.72 1.71 -16.20
CA GLN A 9 11.04 1.67 -15.58
C GLN A 9 10.98 1.91 -14.06
N LYS A 10 10.22 2.93 -13.64
CA LYS A 10 10.03 3.25 -12.21
C LYS A 10 9.43 2.07 -11.46
N ILE A 11 8.45 1.40 -12.05
CA ILE A 11 7.81 0.22 -11.45
C ILE A 11 8.79 -0.94 -11.34
N ARG A 12 9.56 -1.23 -12.39
CA ARG A 12 10.58 -2.30 -12.34
C ARG A 12 11.59 -2.08 -11.25
N THR A 13 12.13 -0.86 -11.15
CA THR A 13 13.04 -0.50 -10.06
C THR A 13 12.39 -0.70 -8.69
N ALA A 14 11.10 -0.40 -8.55
CA ALA A 14 10.39 -0.65 -7.30
C ALA A 14 10.18 -2.15 -7.01
N ILE A 15 9.94 -2.98 -8.03
CA ILE A 15 9.84 -4.45 -7.89
C ILE A 15 11.18 -5.04 -7.46
N THR A 16 12.26 -4.73 -8.17
CA THR A 16 13.61 -5.20 -7.81
C THR A 16 14.00 -4.79 -6.39
N ALA A 17 13.67 -3.56 -5.99
CA ALA A 17 13.90 -3.11 -4.62
C ALA A 17 13.05 -3.87 -3.60
N ALA A 18 11.79 -4.17 -3.92
CA ALA A 18 10.93 -4.97 -3.05
C ALA A 18 11.47 -6.40 -2.84
N ASP A 19 11.94 -7.03 -3.92
CA ASP A 19 12.43 -8.41 -3.87
C ASP A 19 13.74 -8.53 -3.08
N ALA A 20 14.56 -7.49 -3.09
CA ALA A 20 15.74 -7.39 -2.22
C ALA A 20 15.39 -7.10 -0.75
N GLY A 21 14.20 -6.53 -0.50
CA GLY A 21 13.79 -6.00 0.80
C GLY A 21 14.44 -4.64 1.11
N PRO A 22 13.85 -3.86 2.03
CA PRO A 22 14.41 -2.58 2.43
C PRO A 22 15.66 -2.76 3.33
N SER A 23 16.64 -1.89 3.18
CA SER A 23 17.72 -1.75 4.17
C SER A 23 17.26 -1.01 5.43
N GLU A 24 18.04 -1.06 6.50
CA GLU A 24 17.77 -0.25 7.71
C GLU A 24 17.72 1.25 7.40
N THR A 25 18.59 1.73 6.50
CA THR A 25 18.61 3.14 6.08
C THR A 25 17.37 3.50 5.26
N ASP A 26 16.88 2.59 4.42
CA ASP A 26 15.63 2.80 3.69
C ASP A 26 14.45 3.05 4.64
N LEU A 27 14.36 2.24 5.71
CA LEU A 27 13.27 2.37 6.69
C LEU A 27 13.45 3.56 7.62
N ALA A 28 14.68 3.87 8.04
CA ALA A 28 14.96 5.02 8.91
C ALA A 28 14.56 6.36 8.25
N GLY A 29 14.69 6.45 6.93
CA GLY A 29 14.28 7.63 6.15
C GLY A 29 12.85 7.57 5.61
N ALA A 30 12.12 6.47 5.80
CA ALA A 30 10.80 6.28 5.23
C ALA A 30 9.70 6.96 6.05
N PRO A 31 8.65 7.51 5.40
CA PRO A 31 7.46 7.98 6.11
C PRO A 31 6.77 6.82 6.83
N ILE A 32 6.20 7.11 8.00
CA ILE A 32 5.37 6.17 8.74
C ILE A 32 3.94 6.28 8.23
N LEU A 33 3.29 5.15 7.96
CA LEU A 33 1.88 5.06 7.62
C LEU A 33 1.12 4.36 8.75
N THR A 34 0.26 5.10 9.42
CA THR A 34 -0.58 4.63 10.54
C THR A 34 -2.03 4.56 10.10
N TYR A 35 -2.78 3.61 10.68
CA TYR A 35 -4.15 3.26 10.29
C TYR A 35 -4.26 3.01 8.79
N TRP A 36 -3.31 2.24 8.26
CA TRP A 36 -3.26 1.93 6.84
C TRP A 36 -4.31 0.88 6.47
N ARG A 37 -4.89 1.02 5.28
CA ARG A 37 -5.87 0.08 4.69
C ARG A 37 -5.58 -0.08 3.20
N PRO A 38 -5.41 -1.31 2.69
CA PRO A 38 -5.30 -1.53 1.27
C PRO A 38 -6.61 -1.17 0.57
N HIS A 39 -6.48 -0.56 -0.59
CA HIS A 39 -7.60 -0.26 -1.48
C HIS A 39 -7.22 -0.65 -2.89
N VAL A 40 -8.19 -1.14 -3.66
CA VAL A 40 -7.98 -1.52 -5.06
C VAL A 40 -8.80 -0.63 -5.97
N SER A 41 -8.17 -0.12 -7.02
CA SER A 41 -8.88 0.63 -8.06
C SER A 41 -9.75 -0.31 -8.91
N ARG A 42 -10.68 0.25 -9.69
CA ARG A 42 -11.44 -0.51 -10.70
C ARG A 42 -10.59 -1.31 -11.70
N HIS A 43 -9.31 -0.95 -11.85
CA HIS A 43 -8.37 -1.59 -12.78
C HIS A 43 -7.45 -2.60 -12.08
N GLY A 44 -7.74 -2.95 -10.82
CA GLY A 44 -6.95 -3.93 -10.07
C GLY A 44 -5.64 -3.41 -9.50
N ALA A 45 -5.30 -2.13 -9.68
CA ALA A 45 -4.08 -1.55 -9.11
C ALA A 45 -4.28 -1.24 -7.61
N PRO A 46 -3.56 -1.91 -6.69
CA PRO A 46 -3.67 -1.66 -5.27
C PRO A 46 -2.92 -0.40 -4.84
N ILE A 47 -3.42 0.27 -3.81
CA ILE A 47 -2.80 1.40 -3.10
C ILE A 47 -2.96 1.20 -1.60
N LEU A 48 -2.24 1.98 -0.80
CA LEU A 48 -2.53 2.13 0.62
C LEU A 48 -3.18 3.49 0.87
N TRP A 49 -4.21 3.50 1.71
CA TRP A 49 -4.77 4.70 2.29
C TRP A 49 -4.49 4.70 3.78
N GLY A 50 -4.07 5.83 4.36
CA GLY A 50 -3.70 5.91 5.78
C GLY A 50 -3.16 7.27 6.19
N ILE A 51 -2.85 7.45 7.47
CA ILE A 51 -2.25 8.66 8.01
C ILE A 51 -0.74 8.60 7.85
N ALA A 52 -0.19 9.47 7.01
CA ALA A 52 1.26 9.61 6.88
C ALA A 52 1.83 10.64 7.87
N SER A 53 2.97 10.32 8.46
CA SER A 53 3.81 11.24 9.21
C SER A 53 5.27 11.13 8.75
N GLY A 54 6.08 12.17 9.02
CA GLY A 54 7.46 12.23 8.54
C GLY A 54 7.60 12.29 7.01
N HIS A 55 6.51 12.60 6.28
CA HIS A 55 6.53 12.60 4.82
C HIS A 55 7.28 13.84 4.29
N PRO A 56 8.33 13.70 3.45
CA PRO A 56 9.18 14.82 3.03
C PRO A 56 8.48 15.96 2.29
N ARG A 57 7.28 15.72 1.75
CA ARG A 57 6.52 16.69 0.94
C ARG A 57 5.11 17.02 1.45
N LEU A 58 4.56 16.22 2.36
CA LEU A 58 3.15 16.35 2.77
C LEU A 58 3.14 16.74 4.25
N LYS A 59 2.33 17.74 4.61
CA LYS A 59 1.97 17.94 6.01
C LYS A 59 1.22 16.69 6.46
N GLY A 60 1.58 16.13 7.62
CA GLY A 60 1.03 14.86 8.07
C GLY A 60 -0.50 14.81 8.04
N GLY A 61 -1.06 13.63 7.80
CA GLY A 61 -2.51 13.47 7.61
C GLY A 61 -2.86 12.30 6.71
N TRP A 62 -4.14 12.16 6.39
CA TRP A 62 -4.65 11.12 5.51
C TRP A 62 -4.12 11.29 4.08
N ILE A 63 -3.59 10.22 3.51
CA ILE A 63 -3.08 10.18 2.15
C ILE A 63 -3.51 8.89 1.45
N THR A 64 -3.51 8.92 0.12
CA THR A 64 -3.37 7.73 -0.71
C THR A 64 -1.94 7.64 -1.23
N THR A 65 -1.34 6.46 -1.18
CA THR A 65 -0.01 6.25 -1.74
C THR A 65 -0.05 6.16 -3.27
N SER A 66 1.12 6.25 -3.92
CA SER A 66 1.25 5.73 -5.28
C SER A 66 1.07 4.21 -5.28
N GLN A 67 0.83 3.61 -6.46
CA GLN A 67 0.63 2.17 -6.62
C GLN A 67 1.53 1.33 -5.70
N LEU A 68 0.89 0.44 -4.94
CA LEU A 68 1.54 -0.53 -4.09
C LEU A 68 2.19 -1.60 -4.96
N VAL A 69 3.44 -1.92 -4.64
CA VAL A 69 4.25 -2.92 -5.33
C VAL A 69 4.44 -4.14 -4.44
N ALA A 70 4.65 -3.93 -3.14
CA ALA A 70 4.84 -4.98 -2.16
C ALA A 70 4.40 -4.51 -0.79
N ILE A 71 4.07 -5.47 0.06
CA ILE A 71 3.83 -5.24 1.47
C ILE A 71 4.32 -6.46 2.25
N ASP A 72 4.91 -6.23 3.41
CA ASP A 72 5.21 -7.25 4.40
C ASP A 72 4.73 -6.71 5.74
N VAL A 73 3.60 -7.24 6.20
CA VAL A 73 2.93 -6.77 7.42
C VAL A 73 3.70 -7.20 8.66
N ASP A 74 4.29 -8.40 8.63
CA ASP A 74 5.05 -8.94 9.76
C ASP A 74 6.36 -8.19 9.97
N ARG A 75 7.02 -7.78 8.88
CA ARG A 75 8.22 -6.91 8.91
C ARG A 75 7.90 -5.42 8.89
N ALA A 76 6.62 -5.06 8.95
CA ALA A 76 6.14 -3.69 9.08
C ALA A 76 6.62 -2.71 8.00
N TRP A 77 6.63 -3.14 6.73
CA TRP A 77 7.00 -2.25 5.62
C TRP A 77 6.11 -2.41 4.38
N ALA A 78 6.06 -1.35 3.57
CA ALA A 78 5.45 -1.40 2.25
C ALA A 78 6.35 -0.73 1.20
N ARG A 79 6.42 -1.34 0.02
CA ARG A 79 7.05 -0.75 -1.17
C ARG A 79 5.98 -0.24 -2.11
N THR A 80 6.04 1.04 -2.44
CA THR A 80 5.22 1.65 -3.50
C THR A 80 6.07 1.99 -4.70
N ALA A 81 5.45 2.38 -5.81
CA ALA A 81 6.16 2.85 -7.00
C ALA A 81 7.17 3.98 -6.68
N SER A 82 6.90 4.80 -5.65
CA SER A 82 7.70 6.00 -5.38
C SER A 82 8.61 5.91 -4.17
N ARG A 83 8.27 5.10 -3.15
CA ARG A 83 9.02 5.05 -1.88
C ARG A 83 8.66 3.84 -1.02
N TRP A 84 9.50 3.62 -0.02
CA TRP A 84 9.23 2.78 1.14
C TRP A 84 8.35 3.50 2.15
N TYR A 85 7.58 2.73 2.91
CA TYR A 85 6.84 3.17 4.09
C TYR A 85 7.10 2.20 5.23
N VAL A 86 7.23 2.74 6.45
CA VAL A 86 7.12 1.95 7.68
C VAL A 86 5.64 1.84 8.02
N LEU A 87 5.16 0.62 8.27
CA LEU A 87 3.78 0.36 8.65
C LEU A 87 3.66 0.39 10.18
N ALA A 88 2.80 1.26 10.69
CA ALA A 88 2.52 1.30 12.13
C ALA A 88 1.30 0.44 12.46
N GLN A 89 0.13 1.06 12.65
CA GLN A 89 -1.10 0.32 12.96
C GLN A 89 -1.93 0.09 11.70
N PRO A 90 -2.51 -1.09 11.47
CA PRO A 90 -3.53 -1.27 10.42
C PRO A 90 -4.80 -0.51 10.79
N PHE A 91 -5.67 -0.26 9.81
CA PHE A 91 -6.92 0.47 10.02
C PHE A 91 -7.91 -0.25 10.94
N SER A 92 -7.86 -1.58 11.04
CA SER A 92 -8.65 -2.34 12.01
C SER A 92 -8.41 -1.90 13.46
N ALA A 93 -7.19 -1.45 13.80
CA ALA A 93 -6.91 -0.87 15.11
C ALA A 93 -7.65 0.45 15.35
N TYR A 94 -7.92 1.21 14.28
CA TYR A 94 -8.74 2.42 14.34
C TYR A 94 -10.23 2.07 14.51
N GLU A 95 -10.72 1.05 13.81
CA GLU A 95 -12.08 0.53 13.96
C GLU A 95 -12.35 0.08 15.41
N VAL A 96 -11.41 -0.63 16.03
CA VAL A 96 -11.47 -1.00 17.45
C VAL A 96 -11.58 0.22 18.37
N LYS A 97 -10.84 1.31 18.06
CA LYS A 97 -10.93 2.55 18.86
C LYS A 97 -12.30 3.21 18.73
N ILE A 98 -12.87 3.24 17.53
CA ILE A 98 -14.20 3.81 17.29
C ILE A 98 -15.28 2.96 17.98
N ALA A 99 -15.25 1.64 17.81
CA ALA A 99 -16.20 0.72 18.43
C ALA A 99 -16.21 0.85 19.97
N LYS A 100 -15.02 0.91 20.59
CA LYS A 100 -14.90 1.17 22.04
C LYS A 100 -15.48 2.51 22.45
N GLY A 101 -15.27 3.57 21.66
CA GLY A 101 -15.86 4.88 21.91
C GLY A 101 -17.39 4.89 21.84
N LEU A 102 -17.99 3.91 21.14
CA LEU A 102 -19.43 3.70 21.04
C LEU A 102 -19.97 2.68 22.06
N GLY A 103 -19.12 2.18 22.98
CA GLY A 103 -19.52 1.20 23.99
C GLY A 103 -19.66 -0.23 23.47
N MET A 104 -19.07 -0.55 22.32
CA MET A 104 -19.08 -1.91 21.76
C MET A 104 -17.91 -2.72 22.30
N GLU A 105 -18.16 -4.00 22.62
CA GLU A 105 -17.12 -4.93 23.09
C GLU A 105 -16.14 -5.33 21.97
N GLU A 106 -16.67 -5.50 20.75
CA GLU A 106 -15.90 -5.88 19.57
C GLU A 106 -16.20 -4.93 18.39
N ALA A 107 -15.21 -4.73 17.53
CA ALA A 107 -15.38 -4.00 16.28
C ALA A 107 -15.72 -5.00 15.16
N PRO A 108 -16.88 -4.87 14.50
CA PRO A 108 -17.16 -5.62 13.29
C PRO A 108 -16.09 -5.35 12.21
N SER A 109 -15.75 -6.37 11.42
CA SER A 109 -14.90 -6.16 10.25
C SER A 109 -15.59 -5.21 9.26
N GLY A 110 -14.86 -4.21 8.78
CA GLY A 110 -15.43 -3.20 7.88
C GLY A 110 -16.49 -2.33 8.55
N PHE A 111 -16.46 -2.22 9.88
CA PHE A 111 -17.37 -1.35 10.63
C PHE A 111 -17.28 0.11 10.17
N VAL A 112 -16.07 0.57 9.83
CA VAL A 112 -15.86 1.93 9.34
C VAL A 112 -15.68 1.88 7.83
N GLN A 113 -16.73 2.34 7.13
CA GLN A 113 -16.71 2.52 5.69
C GLN A 113 -16.15 3.89 5.34
N VAL A 114 -15.13 3.89 4.49
CA VAL A 114 -14.51 5.11 3.98
C VAL A 114 -14.75 5.14 2.49
N ASP A 115 -15.47 6.17 2.02
CA ASP A 115 -15.65 6.38 0.59
C ASP A 115 -14.38 7.01 0.02
N LEU A 116 -13.68 6.24 -0.83
CA LEU A 116 -12.55 6.71 -1.60
C LEU A 116 -12.89 6.59 -3.09
N PRO A 117 -13.26 7.69 -3.77
CA PRO A 117 -13.80 7.64 -5.12
C PRO A 117 -12.92 6.84 -6.10
N GLY A 118 -13.50 5.82 -6.72
CA GLY A 118 -12.84 4.95 -7.70
C GLY A 118 -12.03 3.80 -7.10
N TYR A 119 -12.04 3.66 -5.77
CA TYR A 119 -11.39 2.60 -5.03
C TYR A 119 -12.38 1.85 -4.16
N ARG A 120 -12.05 0.60 -3.82
CA ARG A 120 -12.77 -0.20 -2.82
C ARG A 120 -11.79 -0.71 -1.77
N PRO A 121 -12.19 -0.80 -0.50
CA PRO A 121 -11.39 -1.46 0.52
C PRO A 121 -11.04 -2.90 0.13
N LEU A 122 -9.82 -3.32 0.45
CA LEU A 122 -9.33 -4.68 0.29
C LEU A 122 -8.72 -5.13 1.61
N ASP A 123 -9.57 -5.62 2.52
CA ASP A 123 -9.18 -6.03 3.87
C ASP A 123 -8.59 -7.46 3.90
N ASP A 124 -8.85 -8.24 2.86
CA ASP A 124 -8.26 -9.56 2.67
C ASP A 124 -6.81 -9.41 2.19
N LEU A 125 -5.87 -9.61 3.12
CA LEU A 125 -4.43 -9.51 2.85
C LEU A 125 -3.91 -10.67 1.98
N SER A 126 -4.56 -11.83 1.98
CA SER A 126 -4.21 -12.93 1.10
C SER A 126 -4.57 -12.60 -0.34
N LEU A 127 -5.78 -12.07 -0.56
CA LEU A 127 -6.18 -11.56 -1.88
C LEU A 127 -5.31 -10.39 -2.33
N LEU A 128 -4.87 -9.52 -1.42
CA LEU A 128 -3.91 -8.47 -1.74
C LEU A 128 -2.58 -9.04 -2.23
N ASP A 129 -2.04 -10.05 -1.55
CA ASP A 129 -0.79 -10.70 -1.94
C ASP A 129 -0.90 -11.35 -3.32
N GLU A 130 -2.00 -12.08 -3.57
CA GLU A 130 -2.31 -12.67 -4.89
C GLU A 130 -2.37 -11.61 -6.00
N LEU A 131 -3.05 -10.47 -5.75
CA LEU A 131 -3.15 -9.38 -6.71
C LEU A 131 -1.79 -8.72 -6.99
N LEU A 132 -0.97 -8.54 -5.96
CA LEU A 132 0.38 -7.99 -6.12
C LEU A 132 1.27 -8.96 -6.91
N GLY A 133 1.20 -10.26 -6.63
CA GLY A 133 1.88 -11.32 -7.36
C GLY A 133 1.51 -11.33 -8.84
N ALA A 134 0.21 -11.46 -9.14
CA ALA A 134 -0.29 -11.48 -10.52
C ALA A 134 0.05 -10.21 -11.30
N TRP A 135 0.00 -9.05 -10.65
CA TRP A 135 0.37 -7.78 -11.29
C TRP A 135 1.87 -7.71 -11.60
N ARG A 136 2.75 -8.18 -10.68
CA ARG A 136 4.19 -8.24 -10.92
C ARG A 136 4.52 -9.15 -12.08
N GLU A 137 3.94 -10.35 -12.12
CA GLU A 137 4.11 -11.30 -13.21
C GLU A 137 3.70 -10.67 -14.55
N ARG A 138 2.57 -9.98 -14.61
CA ARG A 138 2.14 -9.26 -15.81
C ARG A 138 3.12 -8.16 -16.24
N MET A 139 3.72 -7.44 -15.30
CA MET A 139 4.69 -6.39 -15.61
C MET A 139 6.01 -6.97 -16.12
N VAL A 140 6.44 -8.12 -15.60
CA VAL A 140 7.63 -8.85 -16.08
C VAL A 140 7.36 -9.51 -17.44
N PHE A 141 6.17 -10.10 -17.63
CA PHE A 141 5.76 -10.75 -18.87
C PHE A 141 5.71 -9.79 -20.06
N ASN A 142 5.13 -8.60 -19.87
CA ASN A 142 5.08 -7.57 -20.93
C ASN A 142 6.48 -7.07 -21.36
N ASP A 143 7.52 -7.32 -20.57
CA ASP A 143 8.92 -7.01 -20.89
C ASP A 143 9.62 -8.10 -21.71
N SER A 144 9.09 -9.32 -21.71
CA SER A 144 9.69 -10.48 -22.41
C SER A 144 9.36 -10.50 -23.91
N GLY A 145 8.43 -9.65 -24.36
CA GLY A 145 8.14 -9.45 -25.78
C GLY A 145 7.42 -10.60 -26.48
N GLU A 146 6.77 -11.52 -25.76
CA GLU A 146 5.91 -12.54 -26.38
C GLU A 146 4.44 -12.15 -26.15
N GLY A 147 3.84 -11.60 -27.21
CA GLY A 147 2.41 -11.33 -27.33
C GLY A 147 1.92 -11.72 -28.71
#